data_AF-A0A9X0JSP0-F1
#
_entry.id   AF-A0A9X0JSP0-F1
#
_cell.length_a   1.000
_cell.length_b   1.000
_cell.length_c   1.000
_cell.angle_alpha   90.00
_cell.angle_beta   90.00
_cell.angle_gamma   90.00
#
_symmetry.space_group_name_H-M   'P 1'
#
loop_
_entity.id
_entity.type
_entity.pdbx_description
1 polymer ?
#
loop_
_entity_poly.entity_id
_entity_poly.type
_entity_poly.pdbx_seq_one_letter_code
_entity_poly.pdbx_strand_id
1 'polypeptide(L)' 'MELTKQEQAIAIGTFISMLGQDLVNERIDKQKLESAIPIFNELEDNTTPKQKREAMISLLGKAVDKFLEK' A
#
# COMPACT_ATOMS: atom_id res chain seq x y z
N MET A 1 -12.66 -8.95 2.83
CA MET A 1 -11.77 -8.85 4.00
C MET A 1 -11.21 -7.44 4.10
N GLU A 2 -10.99 -6.88 5.29
CA GLU A 2 -10.46 -5.52 5.48
C GLU A 2 -8.92 -5.52 5.56
N LEU A 3 -8.25 -4.78 4.67
CA LEU A 3 -6.79 -4.65 4.70
C LEU A 3 -6.36 -3.77 5.87
N THR A 4 -5.24 -4.11 6.51
CA THR A 4 -4.64 -3.23 7.52
C THR A 4 -4.07 -1.97 6.86
N LYS A 5 -3.86 -0.89 7.63
CA LYS A 5 -3.22 0.33 7.10
C LYS A 5 -1.85 0.04 6.48
N GLN A 6 -1.09 -0.88 7.06
CA GLN A 6 0.21 -1.29 6.53
C GLN A 6 0.08 -2.00 5.17
N GLU A 7 -0.91 -2.88 5.03
CA GLU A 7 -1.20 -3.57 3.77
C GLU A 7 -1.70 -2.60 2.70
N GLN A 8 -2.54 -1.63 3.07
CA GLN A 8 -2.97 -0.55 2.19
C GLN A 8 -1.79 0.31 1.73
N ALA A 9 -0.91 0.70 2.65
CA ALA A 9 0.30 1.47 2.34
C ALA A 9 1.21 0.70 1.36
N ILE A 10 1.42 -0.60 1.60
CA ILE A 10 2.17 -1.47 0.67
C ILE A 10 1.52 -1.45 -0.72
N ALA A 11 0.21 -1.69 -0.82
CA ALA A 11 -0.49 -1.72 -2.10
C ALA A 11 -0.36 -0.38 -2.86
N ILE A 12 -0.60 0.73 -2.17
CA ILE A 12 -0.48 2.08 -2.74
C ILE A 12 0.96 2.33 -3.22
N GLY A 13 1.96 2.07 -2.39
CA GLY A 13 3.38 2.26 -2.74
C GLY A 13 3.81 1.40 -3.93
N THR A 14 3.34 0.16 -4.02
CA THR A 14 3.58 -0.72 -5.16
C THR A 14 2.99 -0.15 -6.45
N PHE A 15 1.73 0.29 -6.45
CA PHE A 15 1.12 0.88 -7.65
C PHE A 15 1.78 2.19 -8.07
N ILE A 16 2.18 3.05 -7.14
CA ILE A 16 2.93 4.28 -7.46
C ILE A 16 4.26 3.95 -8.12
N SER A 17 5.00 2.95 -7.59
CA SER A 17 6.26 2.50 -8.17
C SER A 17 6.09 1.92 -9.58
N MET A 18 5.02 1.16 -9.83
CA MET A 18 4.73 0.56 -11.13
C MET A 18 4.23 1.55 -12.19
N LEU A 19 3.37 2.50 -11.80
CA LEU A 19 2.72 3.45 -12.71
C LEU A 19 3.55 4.72 -12.93
N GLY A 20 4.46 5.03 -12.02
CA GLY A 20 5.24 6.26 -12.02
C GLY A 20 4.49 7.43 -11.39
N GLN A 21 5.24 8.36 -10.79
CA GLN A 21 4.69 9.50 -10.05
C GLN A 21 3.92 10.47 -10.95
N ASP A 22 4.38 10.71 -12.18
CA ASP A 22 3.73 11.65 -13.10
C ASP A 22 2.30 11.22 -13.44
N LEU A 23 2.12 9.95 -13.82
CA LEU A 23 0.81 9.40 -14.15
C LEU A 23 -0.12 9.38 -12.93
N VAL A 24 0.41 9.06 -11.76
CA VAL A 24 -0.37 9.07 -10.51
C VAL A 24 -0.80 10.49 -10.14
N ASN A 25 0.08 11.48 -10.24
CA ASN A 25 -0.22 12.88 -9.93
C ASN A 25 -1.24 13.50 -10.91
N GLU A 26 -1.31 13.01 -12.16
CA GLU A 26 -2.32 13.43 -13.14
C GLU A 26 -3.71 12.85 -12.82
N ARG A 27 -3.78 11.63 -12.29
CA ARG A 27 -5.04 10.86 -12.18
C ARG A 27 -5.62 10.80 -10.76
N ILE A 28 -4.80 11.03 -9.75
CA ILE A 28 -5.18 11.00 -8.34
C ILE A 28 -4.99 12.39 -7.75
N ASP A 29 -5.92 12.80 -6.90
CA ASP A 29 -5.86 14.08 -6.19
C ASP A 29 -4.54 14.21 -5.41
N LYS A 30 -3.73 15.19 -5.81
CA LYS A 30 -2.43 15.47 -5.23
C LYS A 30 -2.49 15.78 -3.75
N GLN A 31 -3.53 16.50 -3.28
CA GLN A 31 -3.67 16.81 -1.85
C GLN A 31 -3.91 15.53 -1.03
N LYS A 32 -4.61 14.54 -1.59
CA LYS A 32 -4.80 13.24 -0.92
C LYS A 32 -3.50 12.43 -0.85
N LEU A 33 -2.71 12.45 -1.92
CA LEU A 33 -1.38 11.80 -1.94
C LEU A 33 -0.44 12.43 -0.92
N GLU A 34 -0.39 13.77 -0.88
CA GLU A 34 0.43 14.51 0.10
C GLU A 34 -0.02 14.23 1.53
N SER A 35 -1.34 14.15 1.77
CA SER A 35 -1.90 13.82 3.09
C SER A 35 -1.58 12.40 3.54
N ALA A 36 -1.21 11.49 2.63
CA ALA A 36 -0.82 10.12 2.97
C ALA A 36 0.65 10.02 3.40
N ILE A 37 1.51 10.98 3.05
CA ILE A 37 2.95 10.95 3.34
C ILE A 37 3.25 10.77 4.84
N PRO A 38 2.61 11.51 5.78
CA PRO A 38 2.88 11.33 7.20
C PRO A 38 2.55 9.92 7.69
N ILE A 39 1.47 9.33 7.16
CA ILE A 39 1.04 7.97 7.51
C ILE A 39 2.04 6.94 6.98
N PHE A 40 2.56 7.14 5.76
CA PHE A 40 3.61 6.29 5.21
C PHE A 40 4.87 6.32 6.07
N ASN A 41 5.32 7.52 6.44
CA ASN A 41 6.53 7.68 7.27
C ASN A 41 6.34 7.02 8.64
N GLU A 42 5.21 7.24 9.32
CA GLU A 42 4.90 6.60 10.59
C GLU A 42 4.90 5.06 10.49
N LEU A 43 4.33 4.51 9.41
CA LEU A 43 4.32 3.07 9.19
C LEU A 43 5.73 2.53 8.90
N GLU A 44 6.55 3.25 8.14
CA GLU A 44 7.93 2.86 7.83
C GLU A 44 8.82 2.88 9.08
N ASP A 45 8.72 3.94 9.89
CA ASP A 45 9.51 4.10 11.11
C ASP A 45 9.19 3.02 12.15
N ASN A 46 7.93 2.57 12.23
CA ASN A 46 7.47 1.58 13.21
C ASN A 46 7.55 0.13 12.75
N THR A 47 7.97 -0.14 11.51
CA THR A 47 7.92 -1.48 10.92
C THR A 47 9.33 -2.04 10.66
N THR A 48 9.63 -3.20 11.24
CA THR A 48 10.88 -3.91 10.91
C THR A 48 10.83 -4.54 9.50
N PRO A 49 11.98 -4.78 8.84
CA PRO A 49 12.02 -5.45 7.54
C PRO A 49 11.31 -6.81 7.51
N LYS A 50 11.33 -7.56 8.63
CA LYS A 50 10.63 -8.84 8.75
C LYS A 50 9.11 -8.64 8.73
N GLN A 51 8.59 -7.73 9.56
CA GLN A 51 7.16 -7.42 9.60
C GLN A 51 6.66 -6.89 8.24
N LYS A 52 7.45 -6.06 7.56
CA LYS A 52 7.12 -5.58 6.20
C LYS A 52 6.94 -6.75 5.23
N ARG A 53 7.82 -7.75 5.26
CA ARG A 53 7.71 -8.95 4.41
C ARG A 53 6.48 -9.79 4.76
N GLU A 54 6.20 -10.00 6.04
CA GLU A 54 5.02 -10.74 6.49
C GLU A 54 3.73 -10.03 6.06
N ALA A 55 3.67 -8.70 6.16
CA ALA A 55 2.55 -7.90 5.67
C ALA A 55 2.38 -7.97 4.14
N MET A 56 3.47 -7.98 3.37
CA MET A 56 3.42 -8.19 1.91
C MET A 56 2.85 -9.57 1.56
N ILE A 57 3.30 -10.62 2.24
CA ILE A 57 2.79 -12.00 2.04
C ILE A 57 1.31 -12.07 2.43
N SER A 58 0.93 -11.46 3.56
CA SER A 58 -0.47 -11.44 4.01
C SER A 58 -1.37 -10.70 3.04
N LEU A 59 -0.99 -9.50 2.59
CA LEU A 59 -1.69 -8.74 1.55
C LEU A 59 -1.92 -9.59 0.29
N LEU A 60 -0.86 -10.26 -0.19
CA LEU A 60 -0.95 -11.10 -1.39
C LEU A 60 -1.92 -12.27 -1.19
N GLY A 61 -1.82 -12.99 -0.07
CA GLY A 61 -2.74 -14.09 0.26
C GLY A 61 -4.19 -13.63 0.26
N LYS A 62 -4.48 -12.51 0.94
CA LYS A 62 -5.83 -11.92 1.02
C LYS A 62 -6.35 -11.49 -0.36
N ALA A 63 -5.48 -10.94 -1.20
CA ALA A 63 -5.85 -10.55 -2.56
C ALA A 63 -6.19 -11.78 -3.42
N VAL A 64 -5.40 -12.86 -3.32
CA VAL A 64 -5.67 -14.13 -4.02
C VAL A 64 -6.97 -14.76 -3.53
N ASP A 65 -7.16 -14.89 -2.22
CA ASP A 65 -8.39 -15.44 -1.63
C ASP A 65 -9.60 -14.67 -2.14
N LYS A 66 -9.56 -13.33 -2.07
CA LYS A 66 -10.67 -12.47 -2.51
C LYS A 66 -10.92 -12.55 -4.02
N PHE A 67 -9.87 -12.71 -4.82
CA PHE A 67 -9.98 -12.85 -6.27
C PHE A 67 -10.62 -14.19 -6.67
N LEU A 68 -10.42 -15.24 -5.87
CA LEU A 68 -10.97 -16.59 -6.11
C LEU A 68 -12.34 -16.82 -5.45
N GLU A 69 -12.82 -15.90 -4.61
CA GLU A 69 -14.20 -15.92 -4.08
C GLU A 69 -15.21 -15.86 -5.23
N LYS A 70 -16.19 -16.78 -5.22
CA LYS A 70 -17.27 -16.85 -6.22
C LYS A 70 -18.42 -15.90 -5.90
#